data_AF-A0A4R4XLX1-F1
#
_entry.id   AF-A0A4R4XLX1-F1
#
_cell.length_a   1.000
_cell.length_b   1.000
_cell.length_c   1.000
_cell.angle_alpha   90.00
_cell.angle_beta   90.00
_cell.angle_gamma   90.00
#
_symmetry.space_group_name_H-M   'P 1'
#
loop_
_entity.id
_entity.type
_entity.pdbx_description
1 polymer ?
#
loop_
_entity_poly.entity_id
_entity_poly.type
_entity_poly.pdbx_seq_one_letter_code
_entity_poly.pdbx_strand_id
1 'polypeptide(L)'
;MSDFDEWTPADSTAILINPYFAIDIDPTLTLPHGKPVSEEHWIDANAKMIRHWGAEVYLQNLLAVLKGNYPRDAYGEPFEPPGRPAR
;
A
#
# COMPACT_ATOMS: atom_id res chain seq x y z
N MET A 1 3.64 -23.66 15.37
CA MET A 1 4.65 -22.58 15.20
C MET A 1 3.88 -21.41 14.63
N SER A 2 3.88 -20.25 15.30
CA SER A 2 3.01 -19.12 14.98
C SER A 2 3.22 -18.67 13.54
N ASP A 3 2.12 -18.56 12.79
CA ASP A 3 2.01 -18.13 11.40
C ASP A 3 2.45 -16.67 11.23
N PHE A 4 3.74 -16.40 11.36
CA PHE A 4 4.31 -15.19 10.77
C PHE A 4 4.36 -15.44 9.26
N ASP A 5 3.27 -15.10 8.60
CA ASP A 5 3.16 -15.00 7.14
C ASP A 5 4.44 -14.32 6.62
N GLU A 6 5.10 -14.93 5.64
CA GLU A 6 6.40 -14.47 5.16
C GLU A 6 6.22 -13.07 4.55
N TRP A 7 6.91 -12.07 5.12
CA TRP A 7 6.79 -10.68 4.69
C TRP A 7 7.13 -10.52 3.21
N THR A 8 6.24 -9.90 2.44
CA THR A 8 6.42 -9.72 1.00
C THR A 8 6.66 -8.26 0.60
N PRO A 9 7.23 -8.01 -0.59
CA PRO A 9 7.27 -6.66 -1.16
C PRO A 9 5.87 -6.02 -1.33
N ALA A 10 4.83 -6.84 -1.47
CA ALA A 10 3.44 -6.40 -1.55
C ALA A 10 2.99 -5.75 -0.23
N ASP A 11 3.38 -6.32 0.91
CA ASP A 11 3.06 -5.79 2.24
C ASP A 11 3.71 -4.42 2.47
N SER A 12 4.95 -4.26 1.99
CA SER A 12 5.64 -2.96 2.01
C SER A 12 4.91 -1.92 1.16
N THR A 13 4.48 -2.33 -0.04
CA THR A 13 3.72 -1.47 -0.96
C THR A 13 2.39 -1.02 -0.35
N ALA A 14 1.68 -1.95 0.29
CA ALA A 14 0.40 -1.68 0.93
C ALA A 14 0.53 -0.60 2.01
N ILE A 15 1.59 -0.66 2.82
CA ILE A 15 1.87 0.34 3.85
C ILE A 15 2.22 1.69 3.22
N LEU A 16 3.05 1.70 2.18
CA LEU A 16 3.49 2.93 1.52
C LEU A 16 2.36 3.71 0.85
N ILE A 17 1.41 3.01 0.22
CA ILE A 17 0.27 3.67 -0.46
C ILE A 17 -0.93 3.91 0.45
N ASN A 18 -0.91 3.46 1.70
CA ASN A 18 -2.02 3.67 2.62
C ASN A 18 -1.99 5.11 3.17
N PRO A 19 -3.02 5.95 2.91
CA PRO A 19 -3.04 7.32 3.44
C PRO A 19 -3.20 7.38 4.97
N TYR A 20 -3.65 6.31 5.62
CA TYR A 20 -3.79 6.24 7.10
C TYR A 20 -2.50 6.60 7.83
N PHE A 21 -1.32 6.35 7.26
CA PHE A 21 -0.05 6.67 7.91
C PHE A 21 0.43 8.11 7.66
N ALA A 22 -0.31 8.92 6.90
CA ALA A 22 0.14 10.20 6.39
C ALA A 22 -0.79 11.40 6.66
N ILE A 23 -2.11 11.18 6.74
CA ILE A 23 -3.10 12.26 6.87
C ILE A 23 -4.01 12.08 8.08
N ASP A 24 -4.63 13.16 8.55
CA ASP A 24 -5.76 13.05 9.46
C ASP A 24 -7.00 12.65 8.65
N ILE A 25 -7.41 11.39 8.78
CA ILE A 25 -8.70 10.95 8.26
C ILE A 25 -9.80 11.50 9.18
N ASP A 26 -10.92 11.91 8.57
CA ASP A 26 -12.08 12.43 9.28
C ASP A 26 -12.47 11.51 10.47
N PRO A 27 -12.73 12.05 11.67
CA PRO A 27 -12.98 11.25 12.87
C PRO A 27 -14.28 10.41 12.79
N THR A 28 -15.17 10.67 11.83
CA THR A 28 -16.34 9.81 11.57
C THR A 28 -15.97 8.52 10.83
N LEU A 29 -14.80 8.48 10.19
CA LEU A 29 -14.33 7.36 9.37
C LEU A 29 -13.23 6.55 10.04
N THR A 30 -12.58 7.08 11.09
CA THR A 30 -11.48 6.40 11.78
C THR A 30 -11.36 6.78 13.24
N LEU A 31 -10.71 5.92 14.02
CA LEU A 31 -10.23 6.26 15.36
C LEU A 31 -8.96 7.13 15.28
N PRO A 32 -8.61 7.87 16.35
CA PRO A 32 -7.34 8.57 16.45
C PRO A 32 -6.16 7.65 16.16
N HIS A 33 -5.23 8.10 15.33
CA HIS A 33 -4.12 7.28 14.85
C HIS A 33 -2.85 8.11 14.69
N GLY A 34 -1.71 7.41 14.65
CA GLY A 34 -0.41 8.03 14.40
C GLY A 34 -0.17 8.24 12.92
N LYS A 35 0.51 9.34 12.58
CA LYS A 35 0.97 9.69 11.23
C LYS A 35 2.50 9.64 11.18
N PRO A 36 3.10 8.44 11.09
CA PRO A 36 4.56 8.31 11.09
C PRO A 36 5.21 8.89 9.83
N VAL A 37 4.45 9.13 8.77
CA VAL A 37 4.92 9.71 7.50
C VAL A 37 4.28 11.10 7.34
N SER A 38 5.04 12.08 6.84
CA SER A 38 4.44 13.37 6.50
C SER A 38 3.63 13.28 5.22
N GLU A 39 2.55 14.08 5.13
CA GLU A 39 1.72 14.16 3.92
C GLU A 39 2.55 14.48 2.66
N GLU A 40 3.50 15.42 2.76
CA GLU A 40 4.40 15.78 1.65
C GLU A 40 5.24 14.59 1.17
N HIS A 41 5.83 13.82 2.09
CA HIS A 41 6.64 12.67 1.73
C HIS A 41 5.80 11.56 1.11
N TRP A 42 4.58 11.37 1.62
CA TRP A 42 3.61 10.45 1.04
C TRP A 42 3.23 10.87 -0.39
N ILE A 43 2.96 12.15 -0.65
CA ILE A 43 2.65 12.67 -1.99
C ILE A 43 3.81 12.41 -2.96
N ASP A 44 5.06 12.73 -2.58
CA ASP A 44 6.23 12.52 -3.45
C ASP A 44 6.43 11.04 -3.78
N ALA A 45 6.33 10.15 -2.79
CA ALA A 45 6.43 8.70 -2.99
C ALA A 45 5.35 8.18 -3.95
N ASN A 46 4.08 8.54 -3.71
CA ASN A 46 2.96 8.06 -4.52
C ASN A 46 3.00 8.65 -5.94
N ALA A 47 3.45 9.89 -6.12
CA ALA A 47 3.68 10.46 -7.44
C ALA A 47 4.75 9.69 -8.25
N LYS A 48 5.83 9.22 -7.58
CA LYS A 48 6.83 8.34 -8.22
C LYS A 48 6.23 7.00 -8.61
N MET A 49 5.38 6.42 -7.77
CA MET A 49 4.70 5.15 -8.05
C MET A 49 3.73 5.26 -9.22
N ILE A 50 2.92 6.33 -9.28
CA ILE A 50 2.02 6.61 -10.41
C ILE A 50 2.81 6.74 -11.72
N ARG A 51 3.97 7.42 -11.71
CA ARG A 51 4.84 7.51 -12.89
C ARG A 51 5.42 6.17 -13.33
N HIS A 52 5.68 5.27 -12.38
CA HIS A 52 6.30 3.98 -12.65
C HIS A 52 5.28 2.90 -13.09
N TRP A 53 4.13 2.82 -12.43
CA TRP A 53 3.12 1.78 -12.66
C TRP A 53 1.96 2.22 -13.57
N GLY A 54 1.80 3.53 -13.75
CA GLY A 54 0.60 4.10 -14.37
C GLY A 54 -0.52 4.32 -13.36
N ALA A 55 -1.40 5.28 -13.67
CA ALA A 55 -2.46 5.72 -12.77
C ALA A 55 -3.49 4.62 -12.48
N GLU A 56 -3.84 3.79 -13.46
CA GLU A 56 -4.85 2.75 -13.29
C GLU A 56 -4.41 1.67 -12.30
N VAL A 57 -3.21 1.10 -12.50
CA VAL A 57 -2.63 0.09 -11.60
C VAL A 57 -2.46 0.64 -10.19
N TYR A 58 -2.01 1.89 -10.07
CA TYR A 58 -1.89 2.55 -8.78
C TYR A 58 -3.24 2.68 -8.05
N LEU A 59 -4.28 3.15 -8.74
CA LEU A 59 -5.61 3.31 -8.16
C LEU A 59 -6.24 1.97 -7.75
N GLN A 60 -6.04 0.92 -8.55
CA GLN A 60 -6.49 -0.44 -8.20
C GLN A 60 -5.86 -0.91 -6.88
N ASN A 61 -4.55 -0.71 -6.72
CA ASN A 61 -3.83 -1.06 -5.49
C ASN A 61 -4.26 -0.20 -4.29
N LEU A 62 -4.43 1.11 -4.48
CA LEU A 62 -4.92 2.00 -3.44
C LEU A 62 -6.30 1.56 -2.94
N LEU A 63 -7.21 1.24 -3.87
CA LEU A 63 -8.55 0.74 -3.51
C LEU A 63 -8.50 -0.61 -2.80
N ALA A 64 -7.56 -1.50 -3.15
CA ALA A 64 -7.37 -2.76 -2.43
C ALA A 64 -6.97 -2.50 -0.98
N VAL A 65 -5.97 -1.64 -0.76
CA VAL A 65 -5.49 -1.24 0.58
C VAL A 65 -6.62 -0.63 1.41
N LEU A 66 -7.40 0.30 0.85
CA LEU A 66 -8.52 0.94 1.57
C LEU A 66 -9.67 -0.03 1.90
N LYS A 67 -9.79 -1.14 1.17
CA LYS A 67 -10.76 -2.21 1.47
C LYS A 67 -10.24 -3.19 2.53
N GLY A 68 -9.00 -3.02 3.00
CA GLY A 68 -8.34 -4.02 3.85
C GLY A 68 -7.84 -5.25 3.09
N ASN A 69 -7.88 -5.20 1.75
CA ASN A 69 -7.29 -6.22 0.89
C ASN A 69 -5.84 -5.82 0.63
N TYR A 70 -4.94 -6.33 1.47
CA TYR A 70 -3.51 -6.28 1.16
C TYR A 70 -3.30 -6.88 -0.25
N PRO A 71 -2.50 -6.25 -1.13
CA PRO A 71 -2.41 -6.62 -2.53
C PRO A 71 -2.14 -8.12 -2.66
N ARG A 72 -3.13 -8.85 -3.16
CA ARG A 72 -3.07 -10.26 -3.47
C ARG A 72 -3.43 -10.44 -4.95
N ASP A 73 -2.78 -11.35 -5.64
CA ASP A 73 -3.04 -11.70 -7.02
C ASP A 73 -4.37 -12.46 -7.17
N ALA A 74 -4.67 -12.92 -8.39
CA ALA A 74 -5.91 -13.64 -8.69
C ALA A 74 -6.07 -14.99 -7.95
N TYR A 75 -4.99 -15.48 -7.31
CA TYR A 75 -4.94 -16.74 -6.58
C TYR A 75 -4.87 -16.53 -5.05
N GLY A 76 -4.84 -15.29 -4.57
CA GLY A 76 -4.73 -14.96 -3.16
C GLY A 76 -3.28 -14.85 -2.66
N GLU A 77 -2.31 -14.94 -3.56
CA GLU A 77 -0.89 -14.81 -3.27
C GLU A 77 -0.47 -13.34 -3.22
N PRO A 78 0.57 -12.94 -2.47
CA PRO A 78 1.03 -11.55 -2.44
C PRO A 78 1.34 -10.98 -3.83
N PHE A 79 0.83 -9.78 -4.14
CA PHE A 79 1.04 -9.15 -5.45
C PHE A 79 2.50 -8.75 -5.64
N GLU A 80 3.23 -9.47 -6.49
CA GLU A 80 4.53 -9.05 -6.97
C GLU A 80 4.37 -8.11 -8.19
N PRO A 81 4.79 -6.84 -8.11
CA PRO A 81 4.73 -5.96 -9.26
C PRO A 81 5.69 -6.45 -10.36
N PRO A 82 5.31 -6.36 -11.65
CA PRO A 82 6.16 -6.81 -12.75
C PRO A 82 7.46 -6.00 -12.80
N GLY A 83 8.61 -6.67 -12.70
CA GLY A 83 9.92 -6.04 -12.96
C GLY A 83 11.07 -6.34 -12.01
N ARG A 84 11.00 -7.31 -11.09
CA ARG A 84 12.19 -7.76 -10.34
C ARG A 84 12.50 -9.23 -10.70
N PRO A 85 13.64 -9.53 -11.36
CA PRO A 85 14.08 -10.92 -11.44
C PRO A 85 14.39 -11.43 -10.02
N ALA A 86 13.93 -12.63 -9.71
CA ALA A 86 14.27 -13.35 -8.49
C ALA A 86 15.80 -13.41 -8.35
N ARG A 87 16.31 -13.10 -7.15
CA ARG A 87 17.69 -13.41 -6.76
C ARG A 87 17.71 -14.74 -6.04
#